data_AF-A0A1F3ZIH3-F1
#
_entry.id   AF-A0A1F3ZIH3-F1
#
_cell.length_a   1.000
_cell.length_b   1.000
_cell.length_c   1.000
_cell.angle_alpha   90.00
_cell.angle_beta   90.00
_cell.angle_gamma   90.00
#
_symmetry.space_group_name_H-M   'P 1'
#
loop_
_entity.id
_entity.type
_entity.pdbx_description
1 polymer ?
#
loop_
_entity_poly.entity_id
_entity_poly.type
_entity_poly.pdbx_seq_one_letter_code
_entity_poly.pdbx_strand_id
1 'polypeptide(L)'
;MPARKKRLEWSKTALAELAEGMVFYAERNPDAARRMLQEINKAALSLIAPTLLASGRPGRVPGTRELVLGRRTPYTIIFQAQPDGVTVVVLSVMHHAREYP
;
A
#
# COMPACT_ATOMS: atom_id res chain seq x y z
N MET A 1 -6.89 -12.53 -26.18
CA MET A 1 -5.81 -11.75 -25.56
C MET A 1 -5.52 -12.36 -24.20
N PRO A 2 -4.37 -13.04 -23.96
CA PRO A 2 -4.09 -13.56 -22.63
C PRO A 2 -3.98 -12.37 -21.67
N ALA A 3 -4.72 -12.40 -20.56
CA ALA A 3 -4.63 -11.36 -19.54
C ALA A 3 -3.18 -11.34 -19.01
N ARG A 4 -2.44 -10.27 -19.30
CA ARG A 4 -1.10 -10.09 -18.74
C ARG A 4 -1.19 -10.12 -17.22
N LYS A 5 -0.48 -11.05 -16.58
CA LYS A 5 -0.45 -11.21 -15.12
C LYS A 5 0.19 -9.95 -14.51
N LYS A 6 -0.58 -9.19 -13.74
CA LYS A 6 -0.06 -8.02 -13.02
C LYS A 6 0.84 -8.47 -11.85
N ARG A 7 1.87 -7.69 -11.56
CA ARG A 7 2.85 -7.92 -10.50
C ARG A 7 2.78 -6.79 -9.47
N LEU A 8 2.87 -7.15 -8.20
CA LEU A 8 2.98 -6.20 -7.09
C LEU A 8 4.40 -6.30 -6.53
N GLU A 9 5.07 -5.17 -6.43
CA GLU A 9 6.40 -5.04 -5.83
C GLU A 9 6.36 -4.05 -4.68
N TRP A 10 7.28 -4.19 -3.74
CA TRP A 10 7.38 -3.35 -2.56
C TRP A 10 8.77 -2.72 -2.51
N SER A 11 8.83 -1.41 -2.31
CA SER A 11 10.09 -0.73 -2.02
C SER A 11 10.62 -1.14 -0.65
N LYS A 12 11.94 -0.96 -0.45
CA LYS A 12 12.55 -1.16 0.87
C LYS A 12 11.95 -0.22 1.93
N THR A 13 11.65 1.02 1.53
CA THR A 13 11.01 2.02 2.39
C THR A 13 9.64 1.57 2.87
N ALA A 14 8.78 1.11 1.94
CA ALA A 14 7.44 0.63 2.28
C ALA A 14 7.47 -0.55 3.26
N LEU A 15 8.42 -1.47 3.08
CA LEU A 15 8.59 -2.61 4.00
C LEU A 15 9.07 -2.15 5.38
N ALA A 16 9.97 -1.18 5.46
CA ALA A 16 10.47 -0.63 6.71
C ALA A 16 9.36 0.10 7.49
N GLU A 17 8.62 1.00 6.83
CA GLU A 17 7.50 1.74 7.43
C GLU A 17 6.42 0.78 7.96
N LEU A 18 6.10 -0.25 7.17
CA LEU A 18 5.12 -1.26 7.58
C LEU A 18 5.63 -2.05 8.80
N ALA A 19 6.90 -2.47 8.81
CA ALA A 19 7.48 -3.21 9.93
C ALA A 19 7.48 -2.37 11.21
N GLU A 20 7.94 -1.12 11.14
CA GLU A 20 7.95 -0.19 12.28
C GLU A 20 6.54 0.08 12.82
N GLY A 21 5.58 0.32 11.92
CA GLY A 21 4.18 0.50 12.28
C GLY A 21 3.61 -0.72 12.99
N MET A 22 3.88 -1.92 12.46
CA MET A 22 3.40 -3.17 13.05
C MET A 22 4.01 -3.44 14.43
N VAL A 23 5.32 -3.20 14.63
CA VAL A 23 5.97 -3.33 15.94
C VAL A 23 5.31 -2.41 16.96
N PHE A 24 5.12 -1.13 16.61
CA PHE A 24 4.50 -0.15 17.51
C PHE A 24 3.08 -0.54 17.95
N TYR A 25 2.26 -1.05 17.03
CA TYR A 25 0.92 -1.53 17.35
C TYR A 25 0.96 -2.84 18.13
N ALA A 26 1.90 -3.74 17.82
CA ALA A 26 2.01 -5.05 18.45
C ALA A 26 2.37 -4.95 19.95
N GLU A 27 3.17 -3.96 20.35
CA GLU A 27 3.48 -3.68 21.75
C GLU A 27 2.22 -3.40 22.60
N ARG A 28 1.16 -2.86 21.99
CA ARG A 28 -0.09 -2.50 22.68
C ARG A 28 -1.18 -3.54 22.47
N ASN A 29 -1.33 -4.01 21.23
CA ASN A 29 -2.36 -4.96 20.84
C ASN A 29 -1.90 -5.75 19.60
N PRO A 30 -1.32 -6.95 19.78
CA PRO A 30 -0.80 -7.76 18.67
C PRO A 30 -1.90 -8.21 17.69
N ASP A 31 -3.13 -8.41 18.16
CA ASP A 31 -4.25 -8.74 17.28
C ASP A 31 -4.68 -7.55 16.41
N ALA A 32 -4.62 -6.33 16.94
CA ALA A 32 -4.87 -5.13 16.15
C ALA A 32 -3.79 -4.96 15.06
N ALA A 33 -2.51 -5.14 15.40
CA ALA A 33 -1.41 -5.09 14.43
C ALA A 33 -1.62 -6.12 13.30
N ARG A 34 -1.95 -7.37 13.66
CA ARG A 34 -2.22 -8.44 12.68
C ARG A 34 -3.39 -8.10 11.76
N ARG A 35 -4.49 -7.56 12.30
CA ARG A 35 -5.64 -7.11 11.49
C ARG A 35 -5.25 -5.97 10.54
N MET A 36 -4.46 -5.00 11.00
CA MET A 36 -3.99 -3.91 10.15
C MET A 36 -3.12 -4.41 9.01
N LEU A 37 -2.18 -5.32 9.29
CA LEU A 37 -1.33 -5.93 8.28
C LEU A 37 -2.15 -6.67 7.21
N GLN A 38 -3.18 -7.42 7.62
CA GLN A 38 -4.07 -8.12 6.70
C GLN A 38 -4.84 -7.14 5.79
N GLU A 39 -5.38 -6.06 6.33
CA GLU A 39 -6.09 -5.05 5.52
C GLU A 39 -5.15 -4.32 4.56
N ILE A 40 -3.94 -3.97 4.99
CA ILE A 40 -2.91 -3.34 4.13
C ILE A 40 -2.54 -4.29 2.98
N ASN A 41 -2.26 -5.56 3.27
CA ASN A 41 -1.93 -6.54 2.24
C ASN A 41 -3.08 -6.77 1.25
N LYS A 42 -4.32 -6.87 1.76
CA LYS A 42 -5.51 -7.02 0.91
C LYS A 42 -5.69 -5.83 -0.02
N ALA A 43 -5.50 -4.62 0.48
CA ALA A 43 -5.56 -3.41 -0.33
C ALA A 43 -4.43 -3.34 -1.36
N ALA A 44 -3.20 -3.68 -0.99
CA ALA A 44 -2.08 -3.73 -1.93
C ALA A 44 -2.32 -4.74 -3.06
N LEU A 45 -2.81 -5.94 -2.74
CA LEU A 45 -3.21 -6.95 -3.72
C LEU A 45 -4.34 -6.46 -4.64
N SER A 46 -5.25 -5.62 -4.13
CA SER A 46 -6.31 -5.05 -4.97
C SER A 46 -5.78 -4.14 -6.08
N LEU A 47 -4.58 -3.55 -5.94
CA LEU A 47 -3.96 -2.70 -6.97
C LEU A 47 -3.65 -3.47 -8.26
N ILE A 48 -3.36 -4.77 -8.14
CA ILE A 48 -3.09 -5.67 -9.26
C ILE A 48 -4.33 -6.49 -9.66
N ALA A 49 -5.51 -6.17 -9.13
CA ALA A 49 -6.74 -6.79 -9.58
C ALA A 49 -7.07 -6.34 -11.03
N PRO A 50 -7.77 -7.18 -11.82
CA PRO A 50 -8.10 -6.87 -13.21
C PRO A 50 -8.86 -5.54 -13.38
N THR A 51 -9.70 -5.19 -12.41
CA THR A 51 -10.67 -4.10 -12.49
C THR A 51 -10.23 -2.75 -11.87
N LEU A 52 -9.07 -2.68 -11.18
CA LEU A 52 -8.81 -1.57 -10.25
C LEU A 52 -7.75 -0.54 -10.64
N LEU A 53 -6.94 -0.77 -11.69
CA LEU A 53 -5.78 0.10 -12.02
C LEU A 53 -6.14 1.58 -12.28
N ALA A 54 -7.42 1.90 -12.51
CA ALA A 54 -7.89 3.25 -12.78
C ALA A 54 -8.36 4.05 -11.54
N SER A 55 -8.44 3.46 -10.33
CA SER A 55 -9.15 4.08 -9.18
C SER A 55 -8.31 4.83 -8.14
N GLY A 56 -6.97 4.80 -8.23
CA GLY A 56 -6.11 5.52 -7.28
C GLY A 56 -6.12 7.03 -7.54
N ARG A 57 -6.23 7.85 -6.48
CA ARG A 57 -6.12 9.30 -6.62
C ARG A 57 -4.71 9.67 -7.10
N PRO A 58 -4.52 10.68 -7.97
CA PRO A 58 -3.20 11.22 -8.25
C PRO A 58 -2.51 11.56 -6.94
N GLY A 59 -1.31 11.01 -6.72
CA GLY A 59 -0.51 11.32 -5.55
C GLY A 59 0.15 12.68 -5.67
N ARG A 60 0.69 13.19 -4.55
CA ARG A 60 1.36 14.50 -4.52
C ARG A 60 2.54 14.61 -5.48
N VAL A 61 3.22 13.49 -5.77
CA VAL A 61 4.35 13.42 -6.71
C VAL A 61 3.84 12.92 -8.08
N PRO A 62 4.18 13.59 -9.19
CA PRO A 62 3.79 13.15 -10.53
C PRO A 62 4.14 11.67 -10.78
N GLY A 63 3.19 10.89 -11.28
CA GLY A 63 3.36 9.46 -11.53
C GLY A 63 3.05 8.56 -10.33
N THR A 64 2.89 9.11 -9.13
CA THR A 64 2.41 8.35 -7.97
C THR A 64 0.89 8.40 -7.85
N ARG A 65 0.32 7.41 -7.17
CA ARG A 65 -1.08 7.33 -6.80
C ARG A 65 -1.21 6.94 -5.34
N GLU A 66 -2.29 7.38 -4.72
CA GLU A 66 -2.57 7.15 -3.31
C GLU A 66 -3.82 6.28 -3.15
N LEU A 67 -3.71 5.25 -2.30
CA LEU A 67 -4.81 4.43 -1.83
C LEU A 67 -4.95 4.60 -0.31
N VAL A 68 -5.94 5.40 0.08
CA VAL A 68 -6.28 5.66 1.48
C VAL A 68 -7.12 4.49 2.02
N LEU A 69 -6.60 3.76 3.01
CA LEU A 69 -7.33 2.65 3.65
C LEU A 69 -8.42 3.14 4.63
N GLY A 70 -8.25 4.34 5.20
CA GLY A 70 -9.26 5.07 5.94
C GLY A 70 -9.87 4.29 7.11
N ARG A 71 -11.21 4.18 7.17
CA ARG A 71 -12.00 3.63 8.30
C ARG A 71 -11.53 2.27 8.85
N ARG A 72 -10.73 1.51 8.10
CA ARG A 72 -10.22 0.18 8.52
C ARG A 72 -8.83 0.24 9.13
N THR A 73 -7.95 1.08 8.60
CA THR A 73 -6.60 1.29 9.12
C THR A 73 -6.15 2.74 8.85
N PRO A 74 -5.45 3.38 9.80
CA PRO A 74 -4.92 4.74 9.64
C PRO A 74 -3.70 4.78 8.71
N TYR A 75 -3.74 4.11 7.56
CA TYR A 75 -2.64 4.04 6.61
C TYR A 75 -3.06 4.48 5.21
N THR A 76 -2.09 5.01 4.45
CA THR A 76 -2.19 5.30 3.03
C THR A 76 -1.08 4.55 2.31
N ILE A 77 -1.44 3.81 1.27
CA ILE A 77 -0.48 3.17 0.37
C ILE A 77 -0.18 4.14 -0.76
N ILE A 78 1.08 4.53 -0.91
CA ILE A 78 1.58 5.29 -2.06
C ILE A 78 2.18 4.30 -3.04
N PHE A 79 1.72 4.32 -4.28
CA PHE A 79 2.15 3.37 -5.31
C PHE A 79 2.34 4.02 -6.66
N GLN A 80 3.06 3.35 -7.54
CA GLN A 80 3.29 3.78 -8.91
C GLN A 80 3.08 2.60 -9.86
N ALA A 81 2.30 2.83 -10.92
CA ALA A 81 2.23 1.89 -12.04
C ALA A 81 3.47 2.09 -12.93
N GLN A 82 4.14 0.99 -13.27
CA GLN A 82 5.32 1.04 -14.12
C GLN A 82 4.94 1.17 -15.61
N PRO A 83 5.83 1.71 -16.46
CA PRO A 83 5.60 1.85 -17.89
C PRO A 83 5.33 0.52 -18.62
N ASP A 84 5.68 -0.62 -18.02
CA ASP A 84 5.42 -1.96 -18.56
C ASP A 84 3.92 -2.33 -18.60
N GLY A 85 3.07 -1.55 -17.92
CA GLY A 85 1.62 -1.71 -17.85
C GLY A 85 1.15 -2.90 -17.02
N VAL A 86 2.05 -3.61 -16.32
CA VAL A 86 1.74 -4.82 -15.56
C VAL A 86 2.28 -4.79 -14.14
N THR A 87 3.29 -3.96 -13.87
CA THR A 87 3.91 -3.88 -12.55
C THR A 87 3.39 -2.66 -11.80
N VAL A 88 3.03 -2.88 -10.54
CA VAL A 88 2.70 -1.84 -9.57
C VAL A 88 3.70 -1.93 -8.44
N VAL A 89 4.36 -0.82 -8.16
CA VAL A 89 5.34 -0.72 -7.06
C VAL A 89 4.71 0.07 -5.93
N VAL A 90 4.63 -0.52 -4.74
CA VAL A 90 4.31 0.18 -3.49
C VAL A 90 5.57 0.91 -3.04
N LEU A 91 5.52 2.24 -3.04
CA LEU A 91 6.63 3.11 -2.70
C LEU A 91 6.70 3.39 -1.21
N SER A 92 5.56 3.55 -0.55
CA SER A 92 5.46 3.85 0.89
C SER A 92 4.10 3.42 1.46
N VAL A 93 4.06 3.12 2.76
CA VAL A 93 2.86 2.84 3.56
C VAL A 93 2.82 3.80 4.75
N MET A 94 2.40 5.03 4.46
CA MET A 94 2.36 6.11 5.45
C MET A 94 1.22 5.95 6.45
N HIS A 95 1.49 6.26 7.71
CA HIS A 95 0.49 6.27 8.77
C HIS A 95 -0.11 7.69 8.96
N HIS A 96 -1.43 7.84 8.99
CA HIS A 96 -2.12 9.14 8.97
C HIS A 96 -1.80 10.06 10.15
N ALA A 97 -1.55 9.49 11.32
CA ALA A 97 -1.24 10.26 12.54
C ALA A 97 0.26 10.30 12.85
N ARG A 98 1.10 9.74 11.97
CA ARG A 98 2.56 9.81 12.09
C ARG A 98 3.08 10.35 10.78
N GLU A 99 3.38 11.65 10.77
CA GLU A 99 4.34 12.20 9.82
C GLU A 99 5.69 11.53 10.11
N TYR A 100 5.94 10.41 9.44
CA TYR A 100 7.31 9.94 9.27
C TYR A 100 7.98 10.92 8.29
N PRO A 101 9.19 11.41 8.62
CA PRO A 101 9.88 12.46 7.87
C PRO A 101 10.27 12.05 6.45
#